data_AF-A0A4R0NX87-F1
#
_entry.id   AF-A0A4R0NX87-F1
#
_cell.length_a   1.000
_cell.length_b   1.000
_cell.length_c   1.000
_cell.angle_alpha   90.00
_cell.angle_beta   90.00
_cell.angle_gamma   90.00
#
_symmetry.space_group_name_H-M   'P 1'
#
loop_
_entity.id
_entity.type
_entity.pdbx_description
1 polymer ?
#
loop_
_entity_poly.entity_id
_entity_poly.type
_entity_poly.pdbx_seq_one_letter_code
_entity_poly.pdbx_strand_id
1 'polypeptide(L)'
;MSGRRLVCAALAAGAAALGAAGPAMATCPAANEFRFSFASYATQQLSYGSTYPYSARTTGGTQQTFTMALSQDGLSSTAAGGQTMPRIGTVVTGPAMQNALNLGGVFVGRTGDITGSSRVIRAVFTFSQPVRSFSMTLFDVDAAPDQFRDWIGIWGTDAGGSRYTPALVSPAGNGNQTGQPATAAGSSVTFQPAGTLAAQAFGNADSPNSSDTGTINVAFAQPVTQVILAYGNAPLTAGETQTSQQAVGISGIAYCPMPALTVTKTSTAVNGGLGAYNLPGAQVTYALIVTNSGGSPVDASSLTLADVLPVQVNFLNQPFDGTTTLPVKVVSAGGTTLTAAGLSYRRRSGGAFTYVPSPDADPEVGAIRIAPQGELAPGGTLRLEFRAVIR
;
A
#
# COMPACT_ATOMS: atom_id res chain seq x y z
N MET A 1 12.38 1.77 57.97
CA MET A 1 12.14 2.70 56.84
C MET A 1 13.45 2.92 56.12
N SER A 2 13.68 2.29 54.97
CA SER A 2 14.83 2.57 54.10
C SER A 2 14.34 2.48 52.67
N GLY A 3 14.36 3.63 51.98
CA GLY A 3 13.69 3.84 50.71
C GLY A 3 14.37 3.09 49.56
N ARG A 4 13.65 2.12 49.00
CA ARG A 4 13.97 1.53 47.69
C ARG A 4 13.79 2.59 46.60
N ARG A 5 14.90 3.18 46.15
CA ARG A 5 14.91 3.90 44.88
C ARG A 5 15.11 2.89 43.75
N LEU A 6 13.99 2.46 43.14
CA LEU A 6 14.04 1.92 41.77
C LEU A 6 14.46 3.07 40.86
N VAL A 7 15.70 3.05 40.39
CA VAL A 7 16.12 3.90 39.27
C VAL A 7 15.83 3.09 38.01
N CYS A 8 14.70 3.40 37.36
CA CYS A 8 14.45 2.98 35.99
C CYS A 8 15.58 3.52 35.11
N ALA A 9 16.46 2.65 34.61
CA ALA A 9 17.23 2.97 33.43
C ALA A 9 16.22 3.22 32.30
N ALA A 10 16.06 4.48 31.92
CA ALA A 10 15.13 4.87 30.88
C ALA A 10 15.53 4.17 29.57
N LEU A 11 14.77 3.14 29.19
CA LEU A 11 14.80 2.56 27.85
C LEU A 11 14.22 3.61 26.90
N ALA A 12 15.09 4.37 26.23
CA ALA A 12 14.68 5.12 25.06
C ALA A 12 14.25 4.10 23.99
N ALA A 13 12.96 4.10 23.64
CA ALA A 13 12.42 3.27 22.59
C ALA A 13 13.11 3.61 21.26
N GLY A 14 13.65 2.61 20.58
CA GLY A 14 14.21 2.79 19.24
C GLY A 14 13.11 3.25 18.28
N ALA A 15 13.37 4.33 17.53
CA ALA A 15 12.45 4.78 16.51
C ALA A 15 12.79 4.07 15.18
N ALA A 16 11.80 3.37 14.61
CA ALA A 16 11.84 2.96 13.22
C ALA A 16 11.19 4.06 12.36
N ALA A 17 11.86 4.51 11.32
CA ALA A 17 11.30 5.41 10.32
C ALA A 17 11.39 4.73 8.95
N LEU A 18 10.31 4.85 8.17
CA LEU A 18 10.28 4.50 6.75
C LEU A 18 10.81 5.73 5.99
N GLY A 19 11.94 5.59 5.30
CA GLY A 19 12.39 6.62 4.35
C GLY A 19 11.46 6.68 3.14
N ALA A 20 11.33 7.85 2.49
CA ALA A 20 10.58 7.97 1.25
C ALA A 20 11.33 7.23 0.12
N ALA A 21 10.93 6.00 -0.15
CA ALA A 21 11.31 5.26 -1.34
C ALA A 21 10.37 5.64 -2.50
N GLY A 22 10.90 5.65 -3.74
CA GLY A 22 10.08 5.75 -4.95
C GLY A 22 9.08 4.58 -5.06
N PRO A 23 8.28 4.47 -6.13
CA PRO A 23 7.28 3.42 -6.27
C PRO A 23 7.96 2.04 -6.46
N ALA A 24 8.51 1.49 -5.38
CA ALA A 24 8.97 0.13 -5.29
C ALA A 24 7.71 -0.70 -5.03
N MET A 25 7.23 -1.33 -6.09
CA MET A 25 6.07 -2.21 -6.08
C MET A 25 6.45 -3.56 -5.45
N ALA A 26 6.68 -3.59 -4.15
CA ALA A 26 6.74 -4.87 -3.47
C ALA A 26 5.30 -5.41 -3.43
N THR A 27 4.95 -6.20 -4.45
CA THR A 27 3.69 -6.93 -4.53
C THR A 27 3.50 -7.69 -3.24
N CYS A 28 2.40 -7.46 -2.53
CA CYS A 28 2.15 -8.29 -1.36
C CYS A 28 2.00 -9.75 -1.84
N PRO A 29 2.60 -10.72 -1.14
CA PRO A 29 2.42 -12.12 -1.47
C PRO A 29 0.93 -12.45 -1.57
N ALA A 30 0.52 -13.31 -2.51
CA ALA A 30 -0.90 -13.65 -2.72
C ALA A 30 -1.63 -14.13 -1.45
N ALA A 31 -0.88 -14.67 -0.46
CA ALA A 31 -1.39 -15.04 0.85
C ALA A 31 -1.87 -13.86 1.72
N ASN A 32 -1.41 -12.64 1.43
CA ASN A 32 -1.69 -11.40 2.17
C ASN A 32 -2.47 -10.37 1.33
N GLU A 33 -2.75 -10.67 0.06
CA GLU A 33 -3.61 -9.86 -0.78
C GLU A 33 -5.07 -10.14 -0.41
N PHE A 34 -5.81 -9.08 -0.08
CA PHE A 34 -7.24 -9.18 0.16
C PHE A 34 -7.98 -9.09 -1.16
N ARG A 35 -8.86 -10.06 -1.43
CA ARG A 35 -9.68 -10.12 -2.64
C ARG A 35 -11.15 -10.10 -2.31
N PHE A 36 -11.91 -9.40 -3.14
CA PHE A 36 -13.36 -9.32 -3.08
C PHE A 36 -13.94 -9.44 -4.49
N SER A 37 -15.04 -10.19 -4.64
CA SER A 37 -15.76 -10.29 -5.90
C SER A 37 -17.26 -10.12 -5.68
N PHE A 38 -17.89 -9.34 -6.57
CA PHE A 38 -19.34 -9.17 -6.62
C PHE A 38 -20.05 -10.42 -7.12
N ALA A 39 -19.35 -11.35 -7.78
CA ALA A 39 -19.92 -12.60 -8.27
C ALA A 39 -20.48 -13.49 -7.15
N SER A 40 -19.97 -13.32 -5.92
CA SER A 40 -20.44 -14.05 -4.74
C SER A 40 -21.75 -13.50 -4.15
N TYR A 41 -22.29 -12.42 -4.69
CA TYR A 41 -23.52 -11.78 -4.21
C TYR A 41 -24.67 -12.03 -5.17
N ALA A 42 -25.88 -12.16 -4.63
CA ALA A 42 -27.09 -12.19 -5.43
C ALA A 42 -27.33 -10.84 -6.10
N THR A 43 -28.16 -10.83 -7.15
CA THR A 43 -28.60 -9.59 -7.80
C THR A 43 -29.22 -8.66 -6.77
N GLN A 44 -28.74 -7.42 -6.72
CA GLN A 44 -29.15 -6.44 -5.73
C GLN A 44 -29.20 -5.04 -6.33
N GLN A 45 -30.32 -4.35 -6.16
CA GLN A 45 -30.43 -2.93 -6.44
C GLN A 45 -29.70 -2.13 -5.35
N LEU A 46 -28.80 -1.23 -5.75
CA LEU A 46 -28.12 -0.30 -4.86
C LEU A 46 -28.65 1.12 -5.12
N SER A 47 -28.09 2.10 -4.40
CA SER A 47 -28.47 3.50 -4.48
C SER A 47 -27.23 4.40 -4.48
N TYR A 48 -27.20 5.39 -5.37
CA TYR A 48 -26.27 6.50 -5.23
C TYR A 48 -26.60 7.31 -3.96
N GLY A 49 -25.60 7.88 -3.30
CA GLY A 49 -25.70 8.52 -1.99
C GLY A 49 -25.61 7.56 -0.81
N SER A 50 -25.42 6.26 -1.05
CA SER A 50 -25.33 5.23 0.00
C SER A 50 -23.92 4.68 0.17
N THR A 51 -23.65 4.12 1.34
CA THR A 51 -22.40 3.43 1.69
C THR A 51 -22.69 1.99 2.08
N TYR A 52 -21.93 1.06 1.51
CA TYR A 52 -22.13 -0.38 1.70
C TYR A 52 -20.89 -1.02 2.33
N PRO A 53 -21.02 -1.76 3.44
CA PRO A 53 -19.93 -2.54 3.99
C PRO A 53 -19.77 -3.84 3.21
N TYR A 54 -18.53 -4.18 2.89
CA TYR A 54 -18.14 -5.45 2.29
C TYR A 54 -16.96 -6.02 3.03
N SER A 55 -16.63 -7.27 2.70
CA SER A 55 -15.47 -7.91 3.28
C SER A 55 -14.69 -8.72 2.26
N ALA A 56 -13.41 -8.40 2.18
CA ALA A 56 -12.43 -9.09 1.37
C ALA A 56 -11.73 -10.17 2.20
N ARG A 57 -11.21 -11.19 1.52
CA ARG A 57 -10.49 -12.31 2.15
C ARG A 57 -9.16 -12.55 1.47
N THR A 58 -8.18 -13.00 2.23
CA THR A 58 -6.96 -13.58 1.66
C THR A 58 -7.16 -15.07 1.36
N THR A 59 -6.24 -15.67 0.60
CA THR A 59 -6.26 -17.12 0.35
C THR A 59 -6.04 -17.95 1.64
N GLY A 60 -5.42 -17.35 2.66
CA GLY A 60 -5.27 -17.93 4.01
C GLY A 60 -6.52 -17.82 4.90
N GLY A 61 -7.60 -17.20 4.41
CA GLY A 61 -8.87 -17.09 5.13
C GLY A 61 -9.01 -15.86 6.04
N THR A 62 -7.95 -15.04 6.19
CA THR A 62 -8.03 -13.77 6.92
C THR A 62 -9.03 -12.85 6.25
N GLN A 63 -9.86 -12.19 7.05
CA GLN A 63 -10.96 -11.36 6.58
C GLN A 63 -10.74 -9.90 7.01
N GLN A 64 -11.00 -8.95 6.10
CA GLN A 64 -10.95 -7.52 6.39
C GLN A 64 -12.18 -6.84 5.81
N THR A 65 -12.72 -5.86 6.53
CA THR A 65 -13.84 -5.04 6.07
C THR A 65 -13.35 -3.79 5.36
N PHE A 66 -14.07 -3.40 4.32
CA PHE A 66 -13.97 -2.12 3.65
C PHE A 66 -15.39 -1.59 3.40
N THR A 67 -15.53 -0.29 3.17
CA THR A 67 -16.81 0.29 2.73
C THR A 67 -16.69 0.82 1.31
N MET A 68 -17.81 0.80 0.59
CA MET A 68 -17.94 1.38 -0.74
C MET A 68 -19.06 2.42 -0.71
N ALA A 69 -18.69 3.69 -0.84
CA ALA A 69 -19.63 4.78 -1.02
C ALA A 69 -19.85 5.04 -2.51
N LEU A 70 -21.10 5.11 -2.93
CA LEU A 70 -21.47 5.37 -4.32
C LEU A 70 -22.11 6.75 -4.42
N SER A 71 -21.69 7.56 -5.38
CA SER A 71 -22.30 8.86 -5.66
C SER A 71 -22.35 9.13 -7.16
N GLN A 72 -23.23 10.05 -7.55
CA GLN A 72 -23.32 10.55 -8.91
C GLN A 72 -23.68 12.02 -8.86
N ASP A 73 -23.25 12.76 -9.86
CA ASP A 73 -23.72 14.11 -10.17
C ASP A 73 -23.85 14.21 -11.69
N GLY A 74 -24.94 14.79 -12.18
CA GLY A 74 -25.19 14.99 -13.60
C GLY A 74 -25.84 13.83 -14.36
N LEU A 75 -26.45 12.83 -13.69
CA LEU A 75 -27.36 11.88 -14.36
C LEU A 75 -28.78 12.47 -14.48
N SER A 76 -29.38 12.41 -15.66
CA SER A 76 -30.82 12.66 -15.87
C SER A 76 -31.68 11.43 -15.55
N SER A 77 -31.08 10.24 -15.63
CA SER A 77 -31.71 8.96 -15.28
C SER A 77 -30.63 8.00 -14.79
N THR A 78 -30.98 7.15 -13.84
CA THR A 78 -30.11 6.05 -13.40
C THR A 78 -30.41 4.75 -14.15
N ALA A 79 -31.27 4.76 -15.17
CA ALA A 79 -31.58 3.58 -15.95
C ALA A 79 -30.54 3.33 -17.05
N ALA A 80 -30.02 2.12 -17.14
CA ALA A 80 -29.17 1.62 -18.22
C ALA A 80 -29.45 0.13 -18.48
N GLY A 81 -29.58 -0.27 -19.74
CA GLY A 81 -29.87 -1.67 -20.11
C GLY A 81 -31.22 -2.18 -19.56
N GLY A 82 -32.20 -1.29 -19.42
CA GLY A 82 -33.52 -1.61 -18.84
C GLY A 82 -33.53 -1.85 -17.33
N GLN A 83 -32.43 -1.57 -16.63
CA GLN A 83 -32.28 -1.75 -15.18
C GLN A 83 -31.88 -0.44 -14.50
N THR A 84 -32.19 -0.28 -13.22
CA THR A 84 -31.79 0.89 -12.43
C THR A 84 -30.39 0.69 -11.85
N MET A 85 -29.54 1.70 -11.95
CA MET A 85 -28.17 1.72 -11.40
C MET A 85 -28.09 2.58 -10.12
N PRO A 86 -27.10 2.34 -9.25
CA PRO A 86 -26.11 1.26 -9.30
C PRO A 86 -26.74 -0.08 -8.90
N ARG A 87 -26.17 -1.19 -9.35
CA ARG A 87 -26.65 -2.53 -8.97
C ARG A 87 -25.57 -3.60 -9.03
N ILE A 88 -25.68 -4.62 -8.20
CA ILE A 88 -24.99 -5.89 -8.41
C ILE A 88 -25.87 -6.74 -9.32
N GLY A 89 -25.33 -7.23 -10.43
CA GLY A 89 -26.07 -8.12 -11.31
C GLY A 89 -25.45 -8.22 -12.70
N THR A 90 -26.27 -8.59 -13.69
CA THR A 90 -25.78 -9.04 -14.99
C THR A 90 -25.99 -8.11 -16.19
N VAL A 91 -26.02 -6.78 -16.01
CA VAL A 91 -26.13 -5.86 -17.17
C VAL A 91 -24.82 -5.80 -17.94
N VAL A 92 -23.72 -5.73 -17.20
CA VAL A 92 -22.34 -5.79 -17.66
C VAL A 92 -21.64 -6.85 -16.82
N THR A 93 -21.10 -7.90 -17.44
CA THR A 93 -20.72 -9.14 -16.71
C THR A 93 -19.35 -9.69 -17.04
N GLY A 94 -18.68 -9.14 -18.05
CA GLY A 94 -17.49 -9.77 -18.62
C GLY A 94 -17.77 -11.18 -19.16
N PRO A 95 -16.70 -11.93 -19.51
CA PRO A 95 -16.83 -13.18 -20.27
C PRO A 95 -17.38 -14.34 -19.42
N ALA A 96 -17.23 -14.26 -18.10
CA ALA A 96 -17.74 -15.27 -17.18
C ALA A 96 -19.26 -15.14 -16.96
N MET A 97 -19.89 -14.06 -17.44
CA MET A 97 -21.33 -13.79 -17.26
C MET A 97 -21.80 -13.81 -15.80
N GLN A 98 -20.92 -13.41 -14.88
CA GLN A 98 -21.18 -13.39 -13.43
C GLN A 98 -21.68 -12.03 -12.98
N ASN A 99 -22.23 -11.97 -11.76
CA ASN A 99 -22.64 -10.70 -11.16
C ASN A 99 -21.44 -9.77 -11.00
N ALA A 100 -21.58 -8.54 -11.49
CA ALA A 100 -20.64 -7.45 -11.30
C ALA A 100 -21.37 -6.26 -10.66
N LEU A 101 -20.60 -5.34 -10.06
CA LEU A 101 -21.14 -4.02 -9.74
C LEU A 101 -21.25 -3.23 -11.04
N ASN A 102 -22.48 -2.89 -11.40
CA ASN A 102 -22.80 -2.06 -12.56
C ASN A 102 -23.03 -0.63 -12.07
N LEU A 103 -22.29 0.30 -12.65
CA LEU A 103 -22.42 1.74 -12.45
C LEU A 103 -22.83 2.36 -13.77
N GLY A 104 -23.77 3.30 -13.77
CA GLY A 104 -24.24 3.87 -15.03
C GLY A 104 -25.53 4.67 -14.93
N GLY A 105 -26.06 5.01 -16.09
CA GLY A 105 -27.28 5.77 -16.29
C GLY A 105 -27.25 6.56 -17.60
N VAL A 106 -27.99 7.67 -17.64
CA VAL A 106 -27.96 8.65 -18.72
C VAL A 106 -27.40 9.96 -18.16
N PHE A 107 -26.22 10.36 -18.60
CA PHE A 107 -25.67 11.66 -18.24
C PHE A 107 -26.37 12.78 -19.01
N VAL A 108 -26.55 13.95 -18.38
CA VAL A 108 -27.06 15.17 -19.04
C VAL A 108 -26.09 15.75 -20.08
N GLY A 109 -24.88 15.17 -20.20
CA GLY A 109 -23.85 15.56 -21.14
C GLY A 109 -22.50 14.93 -20.80
N ARG A 110 -21.43 15.45 -21.41
CA ARG A 110 -20.04 15.02 -21.19
C ARG A 110 -19.40 15.79 -20.05
N THR A 111 -18.40 15.20 -19.39
CA THR A 111 -17.56 15.93 -18.43
C THR A 111 -16.31 16.47 -19.12
N GLY A 112 -15.94 17.71 -18.79
CA GLY A 112 -14.67 18.31 -19.18
C GLY A 112 -13.51 17.93 -18.26
N ASP A 113 -13.84 17.41 -17.07
CA ASP A 113 -12.90 17.14 -15.99
C ASP A 113 -13.41 15.99 -15.11
N ILE A 114 -12.85 14.80 -15.31
CA ILE A 114 -13.15 13.60 -14.51
C ILE A 114 -12.72 13.74 -13.04
N THR A 115 -11.90 14.74 -12.72
CA THR A 115 -11.45 14.99 -11.35
C THR A 115 -12.47 15.78 -10.53
N GLY A 116 -13.36 16.53 -11.19
CA GLY A 116 -14.48 17.29 -10.62
C GLY A 116 -15.72 16.44 -10.32
N SER A 117 -16.82 17.05 -9.86
CA SER A 117 -18.06 16.31 -9.53
C SER A 117 -19.06 16.25 -10.68
N SER A 118 -19.11 17.27 -11.53
CA SER A 118 -20.16 17.41 -12.54
C SER A 118 -20.08 16.32 -13.61
N ARG A 119 -21.19 15.59 -13.80
CA ARG A 119 -21.33 14.52 -14.81
C ARG A 119 -20.33 13.39 -14.58
N VAL A 120 -20.18 12.99 -13.32
CA VAL A 120 -19.29 11.92 -12.87
C VAL A 120 -20.01 11.04 -11.84
N ILE A 121 -19.89 9.73 -12.01
CA ILE A 121 -20.20 8.72 -11.00
C ILE A 121 -18.93 8.40 -10.22
N ARG A 122 -19.04 8.20 -8.91
CA ARG A 122 -17.91 7.80 -8.05
C ARG A 122 -18.22 6.55 -7.25
N ALA A 123 -17.24 5.65 -7.20
CA ALA A 123 -17.15 4.59 -6.21
C ALA A 123 -15.92 4.86 -5.34
N VAL A 124 -16.15 5.11 -4.05
CA VAL A 124 -15.09 5.37 -3.07
C VAL A 124 -14.96 4.17 -2.16
N PHE A 125 -13.85 3.45 -2.30
CA PHE A 125 -13.49 2.32 -1.45
C PHE A 125 -12.70 2.85 -0.24
N THR A 126 -13.20 2.66 0.97
CA THR A 126 -12.52 3.06 2.21
C THR A 126 -12.06 1.84 2.98
N PHE A 127 -10.78 1.81 3.33
CA PHE A 127 -10.12 0.68 3.99
C PHE A 127 -9.90 0.96 5.47
N SER A 128 -10.01 -0.10 6.29
CA SER A 128 -9.74 -0.04 7.74
C SER A 128 -8.25 0.11 8.09
N GLN A 129 -7.37 -0.15 7.12
CA GLN A 129 -5.93 0.08 7.21
C GLN A 129 -5.49 0.74 5.90
N PRO A 130 -4.47 1.62 5.93
CA PRO A 130 -3.94 2.19 4.70
C PRO A 130 -3.44 1.10 3.76
N VAL A 131 -3.65 1.28 2.47
CA VAL A 131 -3.23 0.36 1.41
C VAL A 131 -2.14 0.99 0.55
N ARG A 132 -1.31 0.14 -0.06
CA ARG A 132 -0.23 0.57 -0.98
C ARG A 132 -0.50 0.21 -2.43
N SER A 133 -1.31 -0.81 -2.67
CA SER A 133 -1.73 -1.24 -3.99
C SER A 133 -3.19 -1.63 -3.98
N PHE A 134 -3.79 -1.44 -5.14
CA PHE A 134 -5.19 -1.76 -5.38
C PHE A 134 -5.32 -2.23 -6.82
N SER A 135 -6.19 -3.20 -7.05
CA SER A 135 -6.52 -3.68 -8.38
C SER A 135 -8.02 -3.84 -8.53
N MET A 136 -8.49 -3.68 -9.76
CA MET A 136 -9.90 -3.75 -10.10
C MET A 136 -10.08 -4.24 -11.52
N THR A 137 -10.95 -5.23 -11.70
CA THR A 137 -11.32 -5.74 -13.03
C THR A 137 -12.56 -5.01 -13.52
N LEU A 138 -12.42 -4.36 -14.69
CA LEU A 138 -13.45 -3.55 -15.34
C LEU A 138 -13.96 -4.23 -16.61
N PHE A 139 -15.21 -3.93 -16.96
CA PHE A 139 -15.90 -4.40 -18.16
C PHE A 139 -16.63 -3.24 -18.80
N ASP A 140 -16.78 -3.26 -20.13
CA ASP A 140 -17.54 -2.26 -20.90
C ASP A 140 -16.95 -0.86 -20.67
N VAL A 141 -15.66 -0.71 -20.98
CA VAL A 141 -15.00 0.61 -21.14
C VAL A 141 -14.67 0.77 -22.61
N ASP A 142 -15.41 1.63 -23.29
CA ASP A 142 -15.45 1.61 -24.74
C ASP A 142 -15.61 2.99 -25.41
N ALA A 143 -15.47 2.98 -26.74
CA ALA A 143 -15.75 4.10 -27.60
C ALA A 143 -16.22 3.62 -28.97
N ALA A 144 -17.48 3.91 -29.30
CA ALA A 144 -18.06 3.65 -30.62
C ALA A 144 -18.48 4.94 -31.32
N PRO A 145 -18.51 4.97 -32.67
CA PRO A 145 -19.17 6.05 -33.41
C PRO A 145 -20.59 6.27 -32.90
N ASP A 146 -20.99 7.54 -32.78
CA ASP A 146 -22.31 7.93 -32.29
C ASP A 146 -22.66 7.44 -30.88
N GLN A 147 -21.66 7.17 -30.03
CA GLN A 147 -21.85 6.88 -28.61
C GLN A 147 -20.99 7.79 -27.72
N PHE A 148 -21.20 7.71 -26.40
CA PHE A 148 -20.26 8.31 -25.46
C PHE A 148 -18.99 7.48 -25.41
N ARG A 149 -17.85 8.15 -25.22
CA ARG A 149 -16.60 7.49 -24.90
C ARG A 149 -16.45 7.44 -23.39
N ASP A 150 -16.24 6.25 -22.85
CA ASP A 150 -16.06 6.07 -21.42
C ASP A 150 -14.75 6.70 -20.95
N TRP A 151 -14.80 7.27 -19.75
CA TRP A 151 -13.66 7.87 -19.06
C TRP A 151 -13.61 7.39 -17.62
N ILE A 152 -12.49 6.74 -17.29
CA ILE A 152 -12.16 6.25 -15.96
C ILE A 152 -11.06 7.12 -15.36
N GLY A 153 -11.22 7.46 -14.08
CA GLY A 153 -10.18 8.10 -13.28
C GLY A 153 -10.00 7.40 -11.93
N ILE A 154 -8.75 7.25 -11.47
CA ILE A 154 -8.42 6.58 -10.21
C ILE A 154 -7.43 7.43 -9.40
N TRP A 155 -7.75 7.65 -8.12
CA TRP A 155 -6.88 8.34 -7.16
C TRP A 155 -6.98 7.72 -5.77
N GLY A 156 -6.01 8.02 -4.92
CA GLY A 156 -6.05 7.66 -3.51
C GLY A 156 -6.13 8.89 -2.62
N THR A 157 -6.68 8.74 -1.42
CA THR A 157 -6.63 9.77 -0.37
C THR A 157 -6.14 9.19 0.96
N ASP A 158 -5.39 9.98 1.73
CA ASP A 158 -5.08 9.64 3.12
C ASP A 158 -6.24 9.99 4.07
N ALA A 159 -6.07 9.68 5.36
CA ALA A 159 -7.04 10.01 6.39
C ALA A 159 -7.19 11.53 6.63
N GLY A 160 -6.22 12.34 6.18
CA GLY A 160 -6.24 13.80 6.24
C GLY A 160 -6.94 14.46 5.04
N GLY A 161 -7.33 13.70 4.02
CA GLY A 161 -7.96 14.18 2.80
C GLY A 161 -6.98 14.59 1.69
N SER A 162 -5.67 14.39 1.86
CA SER A 162 -4.68 14.64 0.81
C SER A 162 -4.89 13.66 -0.34
N ARG A 163 -4.94 14.16 -1.59
CA ARG A 163 -5.13 13.33 -2.79
C ARG A 163 -3.79 12.97 -3.44
N TYR A 164 -3.65 11.72 -3.83
CA TYR A 164 -2.46 11.17 -4.47
C TYR A 164 -2.79 10.57 -5.84
N THR A 165 -1.91 10.82 -6.80
CA THR A 165 -1.93 10.22 -8.13
C THR A 165 -1.20 8.88 -8.07
N PRO A 166 -1.86 7.74 -8.39
CA PRO A 166 -1.20 6.45 -8.42
C PRO A 166 -0.23 6.34 -9.62
N ALA A 167 0.58 5.29 -9.60
CA ALA A 167 1.12 4.71 -10.83
C ALA A 167 0.14 3.63 -11.32
N LEU A 168 -0.33 3.74 -12.57
CA LEU A 168 -1.08 2.68 -13.26
C LEU A 168 -0.09 1.77 -13.99
N VAL A 169 -0.15 0.47 -13.74
CA VAL A 169 0.96 -0.45 -14.11
C VAL A 169 0.53 -1.56 -15.05
N SER A 170 -0.77 -1.87 -15.12
CA SER A 170 -1.29 -2.79 -16.13
C SER A 170 -2.16 -2.05 -17.13
N PRO A 171 -2.06 -2.39 -18.41
CA PRO A 171 -3.10 -2.04 -19.35
C PRO A 171 -4.39 -2.78 -19.02
N ALA A 172 -5.51 -2.13 -19.32
CA ALA A 172 -6.78 -2.79 -19.60
C ALA A 172 -6.56 -3.77 -20.77
N GLY A 173 -6.99 -5.02 -20.60
CA GLY A 173 -6.73 -6.14 -21.50
C GLY A 173 -8.00 -6.61 -22.23
N ASN A 174 -7.78 -7.20 -23.41
CA ASN A 174 -8.68 -8.03 -24.24
C ASN A 174 -9.89 -7.35 -24.92
N GLY A 175 -9.77 -6.08 -25.27
CA GLY A 175 -10.81 -5.38 -26.03
C GLY A 175 -10.84 -5.61 -27.55
N ASN A 176 -10.47 -6.79 -28.08
CA ASN A 176 -11.05 -7.32 -29.34
C ASN A 176 -10.59 -8.75 -29.70
N GLN A 177 -11.54 -9.70 -29.64
CA GLN A 177 -11.45 -11.13 -30.02
C GLN A 177 -10.67 -12.07 -29.08
N THR A 178 -11.19 -13.30 -28.97
CA THR A 178 -10.64 -14.41 -28.17
C THR A 178 -9.18 -14.72 -28.54
N GLY A 179 -8.26 -14.67 -27.57
CA GLY A 179 -6.87 -15.14 -27.73
C GLY A 179 -5.80 -14.05 -27.86
N GLN A 180 -6.12 -12.76 -27.69
CA GLN A 180 -5.13 -11.67 -27.78
C GLN A 180 -4.47 -11.32 -26.43
N PRO A 181 -3.18 -10.87 -26.42
CA PRO A 181 -2.48 -10.46 -25.21
C PRO A 181 -3.00 -9.16 -24.56
N ALA A 182 -2.90 -9.07 -23.23
CA ALA A 182 -3.45 -8.00 -22.38
C ALA A 182 -2.93 -6.57 -22.61
N THR A 183 -1.99 -6.34 -23.53
CA THR A 183 -1.39 -5.03 -23.83
C THR A 183 -1.24 -4.78 -25.33
N ALA A 184 -1.92 -5.57 -26.16
CA ALA A 184 -1.75 -5.53 -27.60
C ALA A 184 -2.36 -4.27 -28.24
N ALA A 185 -1.86 -3.91 -29.42
CA ALA A 185 -2.58 -3.02 -30.32
C ALA A 185 -3.99 -3.59 -30.54
N GLY A 186 -5.03 -2.84 -30.14
CA GLY A 186 -6.43 -3.29 -30.22
C GLY A 186 -7.18 -3.50 -28.90
N SER A 187 -6.59 -3.19 -27.73
CA SER A 187 -7.40 -3.04 -26.49
C SER A 187 -8.43 -1.92 -26.66
N SER A 188 -9.64 -2.07 -26.12
CA SER A 188 -10.72 -1.08 -26.15
C SER A 188 -10.46 0.11 -25.23
N VAL A 189 -9.30 0.15 -24.55
CA VAL A 189 -8.92 1.21 -23.62
C VAL A 189 -7.52 1.75 -23.93
N THR A 190 -7.41 3.08 -23.95
CA THR A 190 -6.13 3.81 -24.00
C THR A 190 -5.94 4.62 -22.71
N PHE A 191 -4.74 4.53 -22.14
CA PHE A 191 -4.30 5.48 -21.11
C PHE A 191 -3.74 6.73 -21.79
N GLN A 192 -4.14 7.92 -21.33
CA GLN A 192 -3.54 9.18 -21.81
C GLN A 192 -2.02 9.19 -21.54
N PRO A 193 -1.24 9.90 -22.39
CA PRO A 193 0.03 9.40 -22.92
C PRO A 193 0.97 8.89 -21.83
N ALA A 194 1.57 7.73 -22.13
CA ALA A 194 2.69 7.17 -21.38
C ALA A 194 3.67 8.28 -21.00
N GLY A 195 3.70 8.64 -19.72
CA GLY A 195 4.63 9.65 -19.21
C GLY A 195 4.11 10.51 -18.08
N THR A 196 2.88 11.05 -18.10
CA THR A 196 2.56 12.16 -17.16
C THR A 196 1.11 12.37 -16.69
N LEU A 197 0.14 11.49 -17.00
CA LEU A 197 -1.16 11.47 -16.28
C LEU A 197 -1.58 10.04 -15.94
N ALA A 198 -0.83 9.43 -15.02
CA ALA A 198 -0.93 8.03 -14.58
C ALA A 198 -2.17 7.71 -13.71
N ALA A 199 -3.34 8.27 -14.01
CA ALA A 199 -4.56 8.09 -13.20
C ALA A 199 -5.82 7.90 -14.04
N GLN A 200 -5.74 7.95 -15.37
CA GLN A 200 -6.93 8.02 -16.21
C GLN A 200 -6.84 7.07 -17.41
N ALA A 201 -7.99 6.55 -17.80
CA ALA A 201 -8.14 5.64 -18.93
C ALA A 201 -9.40 6.00 -19.72
N PHE A 202 -9.36 5.82 -21.03
CA PHE A 202 -10.46 6.14 -21.94
C PHE A 202 -10.76 4.94 -22.80
N GLY A 203 -12.03 4.75 -23.16
CA GLY A 203 -12.37 3.86 -24.25
C GLY A 203 -11.77 4.34 -25.58
N ASN A 204 -11.38 3.43 -26.46
CA ASN A 204 -10.78 3.75 -27.77
C ASN A 204 -11.35 2.89 -28.93
N ALA A 205 -12.22 1.93 -28.62
CA ALA A 205 -12.90 1.02 -29.54
C ALA A 205 -14.11 0.40 -28.83
N ASP A 206 -15.04 -0.18 -29.59
CA ASP A 206 -16.24 -0.87 -29.08
C ASP A 206 -15.89 -2.02 -28.12
N SER A 207 -16.67 -2.18 -27.05
CA SER A 207 -16.50 -3.27 -26.08
C SER A 207 -17.86 -3.82 -25.67
N PRO A 208 -18.22 -5.07 -26.00
CA PRO A 208 -19.49 -5.63 -25.58
C PRO A 208 -19.60 -5.77 -24.05
N ASN A 209 -20.82 -5.72 -23.49
CA ASN A 209 -21.09 -5.91 -22.06
C ASN A 209 -20.55 -7.23 -21.44
N SER A 210 -20.27 -8.23 -22.29
CA SER A 210 -19.71 -9.53 -21.93
C SER A 210 -18.23 -9.67 -22.26
N SER A 211 -17.55 -8.60 -22.67
CA SER A 211 -16.11 -8.59 -22.90
C SER A 211 -15.34 -8.34 -21.60
N ASP A 212 -14.11 -8.86 -21.55
CA ASP A 212 -13.17 -8.42 -20.52
C ASP A 212 -12.48 -7.17 -21.04
N THR A 213 -12.58 -6.07 -20.28
CA THR A 213 -11.78 -4.87 -20.51
C THR A 213 -10.49 -4.90 -19.67
N GLY A 214 -10.36 -5.89 -18.77
CA GLY A 214 -9.14 -6.23 -18.06
C GLY A 214 -9.04 -5.62 -16.67
N THR A 215 -7.88 -5.85 -16.04
CA THR A 215 -7.60 -5.43 -14.66
C THR A 215 -6.71 -4.20 -14.63
N ILE A 216 -7.17 -3.15 -13.98
CA ILE A 216 -6.36 -1.97 -13.66
C ILE A 216 -5.64 -2.24 -12.34
N ASN A 217 -4.31 -2.19 -12.36
CA ASN A 217 -3.46 -2.25 -11.17
C ASN A 217 -2.91 -0.86 -10.87
N VAL A 218 -3.09 -0.41 -9.63
CA VAL A 218 -2.65 0.90 -9.14
C VAL A 218 -1.72 0.74 -7.95
N ALA A 219 -0.68 1.55 -7.89
CA ALA A 219 0.25 1.61 -6.78
C ALA A 219 0.37 3.05 -6.25
N PHE A 220 0.43 3.19 -4.93
CA PHE A 220 0.61 4.47 -4.25
C PHE A 220 1.95 4.48 -3.52
N ALA A 221 2.69 5.58 -3.65
CA ALA A 221 3.91 5.79 -2.86
C ALA A 221 3.58 6.22 -1.41
N GLN A 222 2.36 6.67 -1.17
CA GLN A 222 1.85 7.12 0.13
C GLN A 222 0.82 6.13 0.70
N PRO A 223 0.68 6.04 2.02
CA PRO A 223 -0.40 5.27 2.64
C PRO A 223 -1.75 5.92 2.32
N VAL A 224 -2.59 5.26 1.53
CA VAL A 224 -3.93 5.75 1.20
C VAL A 224 -4.99 4.96 1.98
N THR A 225 -5.96 5.65 2.56
CA THR A 225 -7.10 5.04 3.27
C THR A 225 -8.34 4.95 2.40
N GLN A 226 -8.39 5.69 1.30
CA GLN A 226 -9.45 5.54 0.29
C GLN A 226 -8.87 5.44 -1.11
N VAL A 227 -9.56 4.69 -1.97
CA VAL A 227 -9.35 4.67 -3.41
C VAL A 227 -10.65 5.12 -4.09
N ILE A 228 -10.54 6.10 -4.96
CA ILE A 228 -11.65 6.72 -5.66
C ILE A 228 -11.59 6.28 -7.11
N LEU A 229 -12.60 5.54 -7.56
CA LEU A 229 -12.92 5.37 -8.97
C LEU A 229 -13.92 6.47 -9.38
N ALA A 230 -13.60 7.20 -10.43
CA ALA A 230 -14.52 8.09 -11.15
C ALA A 230 -14.83 7.49 -12.52
N TYR A 231 -16.10 7.57 -12.92
CA TYR A 231 -16.61 7.14 -14.20
C TYR A 231 -17.48 8.24 -14.80
N GLY A 232 -17.29 8.54 -16.09
CA GLY A 232 -18.11 9.50 -16.81
C GLY A 232 -17.82 9.48 -18.30
N ASN A 233 -18.37 10.45 -19.01
CA ASN A 233 -18.25 10.51 -20.47
C ASN A 233 -17.19 11.54 -20.87
N ALA A 234 -16.20 11.10 -21.65
CA ALA A 234 -15.11 11.93 -22.14
C ALA A 234 -15.60 13.12 -22.97
N PRO A 235 -14.83 14.23 -23.04
CA PRO A 235 -15.12 15.36 -23.92
C PRO A 235 -15.30 14.92 -25.38
N LEU A 236 -16.12 15.67 -26.11
CA LEU A 236 -16.44 15.39 -27.51
C LEU A 236 -15.19 15.47 -28.38
N THR A 237 -14.96 14.45 -29.19
CA THR A 237 -14.02 14.51 -30.32
C THR A 237 -14.76 14.37 -31.64
N ALA A 238 -14.14 14.76 -32.76
CA ALA A 238 -14.77 14.71 -34.07
C ALA A 238 -15.27 13.28 -34.40
N GLY A 239 -16.53 13.15 -34.83
CA GLY A 239 -17.17 11.87 -35.15
C GLY A 239 -18.09 11.30 -34.05
N GLU A 240 -18.15 11.92 -32.88
CA GLU A 240 -19.10 11.56 -31.82
C GLU A 240 -20.32 12.49 -31.88
N THR A 241 -21.56 11.96 -31.90
CA THR A 241 -22.76 12.81 -32.07
C THR A 241 -23.92 12.57 -31.11
N GLN A 242 -23.94 11.50 -30.31
CA GLN A 242 -25.10 11.19 -29.46
C GLN A 242 -24.81 11.15 -27.97
N THR A 243 -25.90 11.22 -27.19
CA THR A 243 -25.96 10.99 -25.76
C THR A 243 -26.88 9.80 -25.47
N SER A 244 -26.32 8.64 -25.11
CA SER A 244 -27.08 7.43 -24.84
C SER A 244 -26.92 6.95 -23.39
N GLN A 245 -27.53 5.82 -23.06
CA GLN A 245 -27.28 5.12 -21.80
C GLN A 245 -25.83 4.61 -21.78
N GLN A 246 -25.21 4.66 -20.60
CA GLN A 246 -23.83 4.23 -20.39
C GLN A 246 -23.76 3.42 -19.11
N ALA A 247 -22.96 2.36 -19.11
CA ALA A 247 -22.70 1.57 -17.93
C ALA A 247 -21.31 0.95 -18.00
N VAL A 248 -20.69 0.78 -16.83
CA VAL A 248 -19.44 0.05 -16.64
C VAL A 248 -19.66 -1.04 -15.61
N GLY A 249 -19.02 -2.19 -15.82
CA GLY A 249 -19.03 -3.32 -14.90
C GLY A 249 -17.74 -3.41 -14.09
N ILE A 250 -17.85 -3.81 -12.82
CA ILE A 250 -16.73 -4.06 -11.92
C ILE A 250 -16.90 -5.45 -11.31
N SER A 251 -16.02 -6.40 -11.63
CA SER A 251 -16.11 -7.77 -11.11
C SER A 251 -15.74 -7.86 -9.63
N GLY A 252 -14.74 -7.07 -9.22
CA GLY A 252 -14.15 -7.18 -7.91
C GLY A 252 -12.95 -6.27 -7.75
N ILE A 253 -12.39 -6.29 -6.55
CA ILE A 253 -11.20 -5.56 -6.18
C ILE A 253 -10.20 -6.48 -5.48
N ALA A 254 -8.93 -6.15 -5.57
CA ALA A 254 -7.92 -6.65 -4.65
C ALA A 254 -7.07 -5.51 -4.09
N TYR A 255 -6.50 -5.69 -2.91
CA TYR A 255 -5.63 -4.68 -2.30
C TYR A 255 -4.64 -5.28 -1.30
N CYS A 256 -3.54 -4.54 -1.09
CA CYS A 256 -2.52 -4.88 -0.12
C CYS A 256 -2.46 -3.79 0.98
N PRO A 257 -2.72 -4.13 2.25
CA PRO A 257 -2.48 -3.23 3.37
C PRO A 257 -1.00 -2.84 3.47
N MET A 258 -0.70 -1.65 3.98
CA MET A 258 0.66 -1.20 4.28
C MET A 258 1.38 -2.15 5.27
N PRO A 259 2.73 -2.19 5.25
CA PRO A 259 3.48 -2.82 6.33
C PRO A 259 3.13 -2.16 7.67
N ALA A 260 3.12 -2.94 8.74
CA ALA A 260 2.85 -2.47 10.10
C ALA A 260 3.99 -2.91 11.00
N LEU A 261 4.83 -1.96 11.41
CA LEU A 261 6.04 -2.25 12.17
C LEU A 261 5.85 -2.03 13.66
N THR A 262 6.32 -2.99 14.45
CA THR A 262 6.51 -2.85 15.88
C THR A 262 7.99 -3.03 16.20
N VAL A 263 8.50 -2.24 17.15
CA VAL A 263 9.89 -2.32 17.60
C VAL A 263 9.91 -2.56 19.10
N THR A 264 10.59 -3.62 19.51
CA THR A 264 10.84 -3.92 20.92
C THR A 264 12.34 -3.88 21.18
N LYS A 265 12.74 -3.20 22.25
CA LYS A 265 14.12 -3.21 22.74
C LYS A 265 14.18 -3.93 24.07
N THR A 266 15.08 -4.91 24.18
CA THR A 266 15.36 -5.60 25.44
C THR A 266 16.85 -5.56 25.74
N SER A 267 17.22 -5.91 26.97
CA SER A 267 18.61 -5.97 27.41
C SER A 267 18.84 -7.18 28.29
N THR A 268 19.97 -7.85 28.12
CA THR A 268 20.43 -8.95 28.96
C THR A 268 21.88 -8.71 29.36
N ALA A 269 22.20 -8.89 30.64
CA ALA A 269 23.59 -8.87 31.08
C ALA A 269 24.35 -10.04 30.43
N VAL A 270 25.56 -9.78 29.90
CA VAL A 270 26.40 -10.82 29.31
C VAL A 270 26.93 -11.77 30.39
N ASN A 271 27.31 -11.21 31.54
CA ASN A 271 27.78 -11.93 32.71
C ASN A 271 27.05 -11.42 33.96
N GLY A 272 26.61 -12.33 34.84
CA GLY A 272 26.01 -11.99 36.14
C GLY A 272 24.47 -12.09 36.20
N GLY A 273 23.92 -11.90 37.41
CA GLY A 273 22.47 -11.95 37.70
C GLY A 273 21.82 -10.57 37.88
N LEU A 274 20.71 -10.53 38.63
CA LEU A 274 20.06 -9.28 39.05
C LEU A 274 21.07 -8.31 39.68
N GLY A 275 21.24 -7.13 39.08
CA GLY A 275 22.19 -6.09 39.51
C GLY A 275 23.37 -5.85 38.57
N ALA A 276 23.66 -6.78 37.65
CA ALA A 276 24.76 -6.63 36.68
C ALA A 276 24.60 -5.42 35.74
N TYR A 277 23.38 -4.92 35.57
CA TYR A 277 23.09 -3.71 34.77
C TYR A 277 23.62 -2.41 35.39
N ASN A 278 24.06 -2.43 36.66
CA ASN A 278 24.51 -1.25 37.41
C ASN A 278 25.99 -1.33 37.80
N LEU A 279 26.71 -2.36 37.38
CA LEU A 279 28.12 -2.53 37.73
C LEU A 279 28.99 -1.89 36.64
N PRO A 280 29.80 -0.87 36.95
CA PRO A 280 30.82 -0.37 36.05
C PRO A 280 31.66 -1.50 35.44
N GLY A 281 31.87 -1.46 34.13
CA GLY A 281 32.58 -2.49 33.38
C GLY A 281 31.73 -3.71 32.99
N ALA A 282 30.50 -3.86 33.49
CA ALA A 282 29.63 -4.95 33.06
C ALA A 282 29.20 -4.78 31.61
N GLN A 283 29.18 -5.88 30.86
CA GLN A 283 28.67 -5.90 29.49
C GLN A 283 27.19 -6.24 29.47
N VAL A 284 26.45 -5.54 28.61
CA VAL A 284 25.02 -5.75 28.36
C VAL A 284 24.82 -5.95 26.87
N THR A 285 24.09 -7.01 26.50
CA THR A 285 23.57 -7.22 25.16
C THR A 285 22.22 -6.53 25.06
N TYR A 286 22.07 -5.63 24.09
CA TYR A 286 20.79 -5.08 23.69
C TYR A 286 20.27 -5.85 22.49
N ALA A 287 18.98 -6.22 22.50
CA ALA A 287 18.30 -6.78 21.36
C ALA A 287 17.23 -5.80 20.84
N LEU A 288 17.26 -5.53 19.54
CA LEU A 288 16.25 -4.81 18.81
C LEU A 288 15.46 -5.82 17.98
N ILE A 289 14.17 -5.94 18.26
CA ILE A 289 13.26 -6.85 17.56
C ILE A 289 12.26 -6.00 16.79
N VAL A 290 12.31 -6.10 15.47
CA VAL A 290 11.37 -5.45 14.55
C VAL A 290 10.49 -6.52 13.95
N THR A 291 9.17 -6.39 14.12
CA THR A 291 8.20 -7.31 13.52
C THR A 291 7.31 -6.53 12.55
N ASN A 292 7.16 -7.07 11.34
CA ASN A 292 6.18 -6.59 10.37
C ASN A 292 4.92 -7.45 10.45
N SER A 293 3.89 -6.95 11.14
CA SER A 293 2.58 -7.60 11.23
C SER A 293 1.63 -7.17 10.11
N GLY A 294 2.07 -6.30 9.19
CA GLY A 294 1.27 -5.83 8.06
C GLY A 294 1.21 -6.84 6.91
N GLY A 295 0.31 -6.60 5.97
CA GLY A 295 0.10 -7.48 4.82
C GLY A 295 1.16 -7.36 3.71
N SER A 296 1.95 -6.27 3.72
CA SER A 296 2.97 -6.01 2.71
C SER A 296 4.37 -5.98 3.30
N PRO A 297 5.40 -6.32 2.52
CA PRO A 297 6.79 -6.12 2.93
C PRO A 297 7.08 -4.63 3.14
N VAL A 298 8.08 -4.34 3.97
CA VAL A 298 8.70 -3.01 4.01
C VAL A 298 9.51 -2.80 2.74
N ASP A 299 9.43 -1.60 2.15
CA ASP A 299 10.15 -1.28 0.93
C ASP A 299 11.65 -1.52 1.08
N ALA A 300 12.24 -2.08 0.02
CA ALA A 300 13.62 -2.51 0.02
C ALA A 300 14.56 -1.39 0.48
N SER A 301 15.36 -1.67 1.51
CA SER A 301 16.36 -0.74 2.05
C SER A 301 15.79 0.59 2.59
N SER A 302 14.50 0.64 2.94
CA SER A 302 13.85 1.82 3.56
C SER A 302 13.82 1.76 5.08
N LEU A 303 13.99 0.56 5.67
CA LEU A 303 13.98 0.36 7.12
C LEU A 303 15.23 0.97 7.76
N THR A 304 15.03 1.98 8.60
CA THR A 304 16.10 2.54 9.43
C THR A 304 15.70 2.50 10.90
N LEU A 305 16.59 1.94 11.73
CA LEU A 305 16.47 1.90 13.18
C LEU A 305 17.49 2.85 13.79
N ALA A 306 17.06 3.72 14.71
CA ALA A 306 17.95 4.54 15.50
C ALA A 306 17.80 4.20 16.98
N ASP A 307 18.91 3.90 17.64
CA ASP A 307 18.98 3.65 19.08
C ASP A 307 19.90 4.68 19.74
N VAL A 308 19.31 5.51 20.60
CA VAL A 308 20.03 6.50 21.39
C VAL A 308 20.56 5.84 22.66
N LEU A 309 21.88 5.87 22.80
CA LEU A 309 22.56 5.25 23.93
C LEU A 309 22.58 6.20 25.14
N PRO A 310 22.23 5.72 26.35
CA PRO A 310 22.40 6.48 27.57
C PRO A 310 23.85 6.97 27.78
N VAL A 311 24.04 7.99 28.62
CA VAL A 311 25.39 8.51 28.92
C VAL A 311 26.22 7.53 29.76
N GLN A 312 25.55 6.62 30.48
CA GLN A 312 26.15 5.61 31.34
C GLN A 312 26.59 4.36 30.58
N VAL A 313 26.50 4.34 29.24
CA VAL A 313 26.93 3.19 28.44
C VAL A 313 27.96 3.60 27.39
N ASN A 314 28.93 2.71 27.16
CA ASN A 314 29.89 2.78 26.07
C ASN A 314 29.50 1.75 25.02
N PHE A 315 29.43 2.16 23.76
CA PHE A 315 29.17 1.24 22.67
C PHE A 315 30.38 0.31 22.48
N LEU A 316 30.17 -0.98 22.32
CA LEU A 316 31.26 -1.93 22.12
C LEU A 316 31.46 -2.19 20.62
N ASN A 317 32.41 -1.49 20.02
CA ASN A 317 32.72 -1.53 18.59
C ASN A 317 33.79 -2.58 18.26
N GLN A 318 33.41 -3.85 18.40
CA GLN A 318 34.19 -5.01 17.98
C GLN A 318 33.23 -6.11 17.49
N PRO A 319 33.70 -7.12 16.73
CA PRO A 319 32.91 -8.33 16.44
C PRO A 319 32.08 -8.80 17.64
N PHE A 320 30.76 -8.94 17.46
CA PHE A 320 29.81 -9.13 18.56
C PHE A 320 30.17 -10.31 19.49
N ASP A 321 30.56 -11.44 18.91
CA ASP A 321 30.93 -12.67 19.62
C ASP A 321 32.09 -13.44 18.96
N GLY A 322 32.84 -12.77 18.07
CA GLY A 322 33.92 -13.41 17.30
C GLY A 322 33.47 -14.29 16.14
N THR A 323 32.15 -14.53 15.99
CA THR A 323 31.58 -15.24 14.83
C THR A 323 31.05 -14.30 13.75
N THR A 324 30.89 -13.01 14.10
CA THR A 324 30.47 -11.94 13.18
C THR A 324 31.65 -11.06 12.79
N THR A 325 31.56 -10.36 11.66
CA THR A 325 32.51 -9.31 11.28
C THR A 325 32.09 -7.92 11.77
N LEU A 326 30.82 -7.76 12.15
CA LEU A 326 30.22 -6.51 12.59
C LEU A 326 29.98 -6.49 14.11
N PRO A 327 29.92 -5.29 14.73
CA PRO A 327 29.53 -5.15 16.14
C PRO A 327 28.04 -5.38 16.40
N VAL A 328 27.24 -5.48 15.33
CA VAL A 328 25.84 -5.86 15.38
C VAL A 328 25.68 -7.27 14.80
N LYS A 329 25.05 -8.17 15.57
CA LYS A 329 24.69 -9.52 15.15
C LYS A 329 23.27 -9.53 14.61
N VAL A 330 23.08 -10.15 13.44
CA VAL A 330 21.75 -10.50 12.93
C VAL A 330 21.39 -11.88 13.48
N VAL A 331 20.40 -11.95 14.37
CA VAL A 331 19.89 -13.20 14.96
C VAL A 331 18.78 -13.79 14.09
N SER A 332 17.88 -12.93 13.59
CA SER A 332 16.91 -13.29 12.56
C SER A 332 16.84 -12.17 11.53
N ALA A 333 16.87 -12.52 10.26
CA ALA A 333 16.99 -11.56 9.16
C ALA A 333 15.64 -11.08 8.63
N GLY A 334 14.58 -11.90 8.69
CA GLY A 334 13.25 -11.54 8.19
C GLY A 334 13.20 -11.19 6.69
N GLY A 335 14.20 -11.60 5.90
CA GLY A 335 14.36 -11.22 4.49
C GLY A 335 15.37 -10.09 4.24
N THR A 336 15.90 -9.46 5.30
CA THR A 336 16.88 -8.37 5.20
C THR A 336 18.33 -8.86 5.31
N THR A 337 19.29 -8.03 4.92
CA THR A 337 20.72 -8.26 5.15
C THR A 337 21.34 -7.04 5.80
N LEU A 338 22.37 -7.24 6.63
CA LEU A 338 23.10 -6.14 7.26
C LEU A 338 24.57 -6.20 6.85
N THR A 339 25.07 -5.09 6.31
CA THR A 339 26.48 -4.89 5.97
C THR A 339 27.05 -3.72 6.77
N ALA A 340 28.37 -3.52 6.74
CA ALA A 340 29.00 -2.37 7.40
C ALA A 340 28.44 -1.02 6.94
N ALA A 341 28.04 -0.91 5.65
CA ALA A 341 27.42 0.31 5.11
C ALA A 341 26.03 0.60 5.72
N GLY A 342 25.36 -0.42 6.25
CA GLY A 342 24.12 -0.29 7.01
C GLY A 342 24.31 0.18 8.45
N LEU A 343 25.54 0.39 8.91
CA LEU A 343 25.85 0.88 10.25
C LEU A 343 26.39 2.31 10.18
N SER A 344 25.84 3.19 10.99
CA SER A 344 26.35 4.54 11.15
C SER A 344 26.14 5.02 12.57
N TYR A 345 27.01 5.90 13.05
CA TYR A 345 27.05 6.28 14.46
C TYR A 345 26.98 7.78 14.60
N ARG A 346 26.31 8.22 15.67
CA ARG A 346 26.26 9.63 16.05
C ARG A 346 27.11 9.83 17.29
N ARG A 347 27.98 10.84 17.26
CA ARG A 347 28.72 11.28 18.43
C ARG A 347 27.76 11.89 19.47
N ARG A 348 27.99 11.68 20.77
CA ARG A 348 27.10 12.17 21.84
C ARG A 348 26.91 13.70 21.83
N SER A 349 27.94 14.44 21.45
CA SER A 349 27.89 15.90 21.29
C SER A 349 27.35 16.38 19.94
N GLY A 350 27.07 15.47 19.00
CA GLY A 350 26.72 15.80 17.61
C GLY A 350 25.31 15.39 17.21
N GLY A 351 24.83 15.97 16.10
CA GLY A 351 23.52 15.63 15.52
C GLY A 351 23.56 14.59 14.38
N ALA A 352 24.69 14.46 13.68
CA ALA A 352 24.81 13.65 12.46
C ALA A 352 25.36 12.24 12.70
N PHE A 353 24.92 11.27 11.89
CA PHE A 353 25.38 9.88 11.90
C PHE A 353 26.63 9.66 11.03
N THR A 354 27.69 10.41 11.30
CA THR A 354 28.97 10.36 10.56
C THR A 354 30.16 10.02 11.46
N TYR A 355 29.91 9.72 12.73
CA TYR A 355 30.96 9.38 13.68
C TYR A 355 31.54 8.00 13.37
N VAL A 356 32.87 7.90 13.41
CA VAL A 356 33.60 6.64 13.27
C VAL A 356 34.03 6.22 14.68
N PRO A 357 33.44 5.15 15.25
CA PRO A 357 33.79 4.75 16.60
C PRO A 357 35.21 4.22 16.70
N SER A 358 35.87 4.46 17.83
CA SER A 358 37.11 3.78 18.18
C SER A 358 36.86 2.26 18.32
N PRO A 359 37.89 1.41 18.17
CA PRO A 359 37.78 0.02 18.59
C PRO A 359 37.37 -0.10 20.06
N ASP A 360 36.80 -1.26 20.43
CA ASP A 360 36.40 -1.60 21.80
C ASP A 360 35.30 -0.68 22.37
N ALA A 361 35.36 -0.37 23.67
CA ALA A 361 34.34 0.40 24.36
C ALA A 361 34.50 1.90 24.08
N ASP A 362 33.68 2.42 23.16
CA ASP A 362 33.73 3.81 22.75
C ASP A 362 32.75 4.68 23.59
N PRO A 363 33.28 5.61 24.39
CA PRO A 363 32.47 6.51 25.18
C PRO A 363 31.90 7.70 24.40
N GLU A 364 32.24 7.93 23.15
CA GLU A 364 31.77 9.07 22.37
C GLU A 364 30.55 8.72 21.52
N VAL A 365 30.23 7.45 21.31
CA VAL A 365 29.00 7.02 20.63
C VAL A 365 27.78 7.37 21.48
N GLY A 366 26.92 8.22 20.96
CA GLY A 366 25.64 8.61 21.58
C GLY A 366 24.40 8.03 20.89
N ALA A 367 24.54 7.51 19.67
CA ALA A 367 23.50 6.71 19.03
C ALA A 367 24.10 5.79 17.95
N ILE A 368 23.44 4.66 17.72
CA ILE A 368 23.67 3.76 16.59
C ILE A 368 22.47 3.84 15.64
N ARG A 369 22.74 3.93 14.34
CA ARG A 369 21.74 3.79 13.28
C ARG A 369 22.03 2.56 12.46
N ILE A 370 21.03 1.72 12.33
CA ILE A 370 21.07 0.44 11.62
C ILE A 370 20.08 0.51 10.48
N ALA A 371 20.56 0.38 9.25
CA ALA A 371 19.79 0.39 8.02
C ALA A 371 20.05 -0.92 7.25
N PRO A 372 19.32 -2.01 7.57
CA PRO A 372 19.39 -3.25 6.81
C PRO A 372 18.97 -3.02 5.36
N GLN A 373 19.56 -3.78 4.44
CA GLN A 373 19.19 -3.85 3.04
C GLN A 373 18.14 -4.93 2.80
N GLY A 374 17.44 -4.84 1.66
CA GLY A 374 16.36 -5.76 1.32
C GLY A 374 15.04 -5.43 2.02
N GLU A 375 14.11 -6.38 1.99
CA GLU A 375 12.73 -6.19 2.45
C GLU A 375 12.47 -6.98 3.73
N LEU A 376 11.77 -6.36 4.68
CA LEU A 376 11.22 -7.09 5.82
C LEU A 376 9.84 -7.65 5.41
N ALA A 377 9.79 -8.95 5.14
CA ALA A 377 8.60 -9.63 4.63
C ALA A 377 7.37 -9.49 5.56
N PRO A 378 6.13 -9.63 5.05
CA PRO A 378 4.94 -9.77 5.88
C PRO A 378 5.09 -10.93 6.87
N GLY A 379 4.74 -10.70 8.14
CA GLY A 379 4.97 -11.67 9.23
C GLY A 379 6.45 -11.86 9.61
N GLY A 380 7.37 -11.20 8.91
CA GLY A 380 8.80 -11.29 9.13
C GLY A 380 9.23 -10.62 10.43
N THR A 381 10.27 -11.17 11.05
CA THR A 381 10.93 -10.58 12.22
C THR A 381 12.42 -10.41 11.98
N LEU A 382 12.89 -9.18 12.10
CA LEU A 382 14.30 -8.81 12.16
C LEU A 382 14.71 -8.68 13.63
N ARG A 383 15.65 -9.50 14.07
CA ARG A 383 16.26 -9.41 15.40
C ARG A 383 17.74 -9.09 15.26
N LEU A 384 18.13 -7.96 15.82
CA LEU A 384 19.50 -7.47 15.86
C LEU A 384 19.98 -7.41 17.30
N GLU A 385 21.25 -7.74 17.53
CA GLU A 385 21.88 -7.64 18.85
C GLU A 385 23.17 -6.84 18.77
N PHE A 386 23.43 -6.00 19.77
CA PHE A 386 24.72 -5.31 19.94
C PHE A 386 25.09 -5.26 21.41
N ARG A 387 26.37 -5.03 21.71
CA ARG A 387 26.86 -4.95 23.09
C ARG A 387 27.24 -3.53 23.48
N ALA A 388 27.12 -3.26 24.78
CA ALA A 388 27.62 -2.06 25.41
C ALA A 388 28.24 -2.40 26.77
N VAL A 389 29.07 -1.49 27.28
CA VAL A 389 29.69 -1.57 28.60
C VAL A 389 29.10 -0.48 29.50
N ILE A 390 28.70 -0.85 30.71
CA ILE A 390 28.25 0.11 31.74
C ILE A 390 29.45 0.91 32.24
N ARG A 391 29.28 2.23 32.39
CA ARG A 391 30.30 3.14 32.96
C ARG A 391 30.34 3.11 34.48
#